data_AF-A0A969NT74-F1
#
_entry.id   AF-A0A969NT74-F1
#
_cell.length_a   1.000
_cell.length_b   1.000
_cell.length_c   1.000
_cell.angle_alpha   90.00
_cell.angle_beta   90.00
_cell.angle_gamma   90.00
#
_symmetry.space_group_name_H-M   'P 1'
#
loop_
_entity.id
_entity.type
_entity.pdbx_description
1 polymer ?
#
loop_
_entity_poly.entity_id
_entity_poly.type
_entity_poly.pdbx_seq_one_letter_code
_entity_poly.pdbx_strand_id
1 'polypeptide(L)'
;MSNLASNAAILAVFGLGSALKFLPGPGTVASYAVMSATVYGATFAAGYIYMKALAALLENKSKDQVKEEDLKAAVAEVMKDKETVQSIFKTAKENYTEADSDLSDLAQELGELKLKMQENAVASEQIDAVEEIALAEMAAQRNDKRKTFKRLKNSGKWALESADRFELNLAAASLRMALGQ
;
A
#
# COMPACT_ATOMS: atom_id res chain seq x y z
N MET A 1 -20.08 -26.72 9.80
CA MET A 1 -18.69 -26.25 9.99
C MET A 1 -18.32 -25.39 8.79
N SER A 2 -19.12 -24.35 8.54
CA SER A 2 -18.91 -22.91 8.83
C SER A 2 -17.88 -22.25 7.89
N ASN A 3 -18.41 -21.33 7.07
CA ASN A 3 -17.79 -20.58 5.97
C ASN A 3 -16.50 -19.81 6.32
N LEU A 4 -16.05 -19.87 7.57
CA LEU A 4 -14.86 -19.21 8.07
C LEU A 4 -13.57 -19.87 7.53
N ALA A 5 -13.56 -21.20 7.36
CA ALA A 5 -12.40 -21.91 6.81
C ALA A 5 -12.19 -21.63 5.31
N SER A 6 -13.28 -21.57 4.52
CA SER A 6 -13.20 -21.20 3.11
C SER A 6 -12.84 -19.73 2.89
N ASN A 7 -13.38 -18.82 3.71
CA ASN A 7 -13.01 -17.40 3.65
C ASN A 7 -11.56 -17.17 4.10
N ALA A 8 -11.07 -17.92 5.09
CA ALA A 8 -9.67 -17.89 5.51
C ALA A 8 -8.71 -18.46 4.44
N ALA A 9 -9.12 -19.47 3.69
CA ALA A 9 -8.34 -19.99 2.57
C ALA A 9 -8.26 -19.00 1.40
N ILE A 10 -9.36 -18.31 1.08
CA ILE A 10 -9.39 -17.23 0.08
C ILE A 10 -8.48 -16.07 0.55
N LEU A 11 -8.58 -15.64 1.81
CA LEU A 11 -7.69 -14.63 2.40
C LEU A 11 -6.22 -15.10 2.46
N ALA A 12 -5.96 -16.38 2.68
CA ALA A 12 -4.61 -16.95 2.67
C ALA A 12 -4.01 -17.04 1.27
N VAL A 13 -4.82 -17.35 0.24
CA VAL A 13 -4.41 -17.31 -1.17
C VAL A 13 -4.05 -15.89 -1.58
N PHE A 14 -4.76 -14.87 -1.07
CA PHE A 14 -4.44 -13.45 -1.25
C PHE A 14 -3.35 -12.89 -0.30
N GLY A 15 -2.69 -13.73 0.50
CA GLY A 15 -1.62 -13.29 1.42
C GLY A 15 -2.09 -12.47 2.63
N LEU A 16 -3.40 -12.29 2.82
CA LEU A 16 -4.01 -11.49 3.89
C LEU A 16 -3.96 -12.18 5.27
N GLY A 17 -3.72 -13.49 5.32
CA GLY A 17 -3.56 -14.23 6.58
C GLY A 17 -2.32 -13.83 7.39
N SER A 18 -1.30 -13.28 6.73
CA SER A 18 -0.07 -12.75 7.36
C SER A 18 -0.29 -11.33 7.87
N ALA A 19 -1.05 -10.51 7.14
CA ALA A 19 -1.35 -9.12 7.48
C ALA A 19 -2.13 -8.99 8.81
N LEU A 20 -2.99 -9.96 9.12
CA LEU A 20 -3.72 -10.01 10.40
C LEU A 20 -2.81 -10.32 11.62
N LYS A 21 -1.65 -10.96 11.42
CA LYS A 21 -0.66 -11.22 12.48
C LYS A 21 0.30 -10.05 12.73
N PHE A 22 0.25 -9.02 11.87
CA PHE A 22 0.97 -7.75 12.05
C PHE A 22 0.15 -6.68 12.76
N LEU A 23 -0.95 -7.06 13.44
CA LEU A 23 -1.66 -6.18 14.36
C LEU A 23 -1.27 -6.44 15.81
N PRO A 24 -0.12 -5.93 16.30
CA PRO A 24 -0.05 -5.31 17.62
C PRO A 24 -0.23 -3.79 17.45
N GLY A 25 -1.46 -3.32 17.66
CA GLY A 25 -1.81 -1.90 17.85
C GLY A 25 -2.09 -1.07 16.58
N PRO A 26 -2.93 -0.02 16.68
CA PRO A 26 -3.11 0.97 15.61
C PRO A 26 -1.84 1.83 15.51
N GLY A 27 -1.14 1.83 14.37
CA GLY A 27 -0.11 2.86 14.12
C GLY A 27 1.19 2.47 13.38
N THR A 28 1.33 1.30 12.76
CA THR A 28 2.54 1.04 11.94
C THR A 28 2.26 1.32 10.47
N VAL A 29 2.89 2.34 9.91
CA VAL A 29 2.59 2.82 8.55
C VAL A 29 3.17 1.94 7.44
N ALA A 30 4.14 1.09 7.78
CA ALA A 30 4.45 -0.09 6.98
C ALA A 30 3.20 -0.93 6.71
N SER A 31 2.23 -0.96 7.65
CA SER A 31 0.97 -1.65 7.49
C SER A 31 0.01 -0.92 6.55
N TYR A 32 0.05 0.41 6.40
CA TYR A 32 -0.83 1.12 5.45
C TYR A 32 -0.39 0.94 4.00
N ALA A 33 0.92 1.05 3.71
CA ALA A 33 1.43 0.77 2.36
C ALA A 33 1.27 -0.71 2.01
N VAL A 34 1.52 -1.62 2.96
CA VAL A 34 1.26 -3.05 2.74
C VAL A 34 -0.24 -3.32 2.60
N MET A 35 -1.12 -2.68 3.38
CA MET A 35 -2.56 -2.83 3.24
C MET A 35 -3.08 -2.24 1.93
N SER A 36 -2.65 -1.07 1.49
CA SER A 36 -3.06 -0.50 0.19
C SER A 36 -2.55 -1.36 -0.97
N ALA A 37 -1.30 -1.85 -0.90
CA ALA A 37 -0.77 -2.80 -1.87
C ALA A 37 -1.53 -4.11 -1.90
N THR A 38 -1.86 -4.65 -0.72
CA THR A 38 -2.56 -5.93 -0.62
C THR A 38 -4.02 -5.79 -1.03
N VAL A 39 -4.69 -4.69 -0.68
CA VAL A 39 -6.06 -4.40 -1.11
C VAL A 39 -6.11 -4.15 -2.61
N TYR A 40 -5.20 -3.33 -3.15
CA TYR A 40 -5.09 -3.11 -4.59
C TYR A 40 -4.81 -4.41 -5.33
N GLY A 41 -3.85 -5.20 -4.85
CA GLY A 41 -3.49 -6.48 -5.45
C GLY A 41 -4.60 -7.51 -5.36
N ALA A 42 -5.30 -7.61 -4.21
CA ALA A 42 -6.45 -8.49 -4.06
C ALA A 42 -7.62 -8.06 -4.96
N THR A 43 -7.87 -6.75 -5.11
CA THR A 43 -8.93 -6.22 -5.98
C THR A 43 -8.63 -6.49 -7.45
N PHE A 44 -7.39 -6.20 -7.88
CA PHE A 44 -6.93 -6.47 -9.24
C PHE A 44 -7.01 -7.97 -9.56
N ALA A 45 -6.56 -8.80 -8.62
CA ALA A 45 -6.60 -10.24 -8.75
C ALA A 45 -8.03 -10.79 -8.81
N ALA A 46 -8.92 -10.32 -7.94
CA ALA A 46 -10.33 -10.70 -7.93
C ALA A 46 -11.03 -10.32 -9.25
N GLY A 47 -10.77 -9.12 -9.76
CA GLY A 47 -11.31 -8.67 -11.06
C GLY A 47 -10.83 -9.54 -12.22
N TYR A 48 -9.55 -9.89 -12.25
CA TYR A 48 -8.99 -10.76 -13.29
C TYR A 48 -9.56 -12.18 -13.23
N ILE A 49 -9.61 -12.78 -12.03
CA ILE A 49 -10.18 -14.12 -11.82
C ILE A 49 -11.64 -14.14 -12.27
N TYR A 50 -12.41 -13.10 -11.91
CA TYR A 50 -13.82 -12.97 -12.30
C TYR A 50 -13.99 -12.91 -13.82
N MET A 51 -13.18 -12.10 -14.52
CA MET A 51 -13.22 -12.00 -15.97
C MET A 51 -12.84 -13.33 -16.65
N LYS A 52 -11.82 -14.04 -16.16
CA LYS A 52 -11.40 -15.33 -16.71
C LYS A 52 -12.48 -16.40 -16.51
N ALA A 53 -13.12 -16.41 -15.34
CA ALA A 53 -14.23 -17.32 -15.05
C ALA A 53 -15.45 -17.05 -15.94
N LEU A 54 -15.80 -15.78 -16.16
CA LEU A 54 -16.89 -15.42 -17.07
C LEU A 54 -16.59 -15.78 -18.52
N ALA A 55 -15.37 -15.53 -18.99
CA ALA A 55 -14.96 -15.90 -20.34
C ALA A 55 -15.12 -17.42 -20.58
N ALA A 56 -14.62 -18.24 -19.65
CA ALA A 56 -14.74 -19.69 -19.72
C ALA A 56 -16.20 -20.19 -19.72
N LEU A 57 -17.10 -19.51 -19.00
CA LEU A 57 -18.52 -19.85 -18.98
C LEU A 57 -19.22 -19.47 -20.28
N LEU A 58 -18.91 -18.29 -20.82
CA LEU A 58 -19.53 -17.78 -22.04
C LEU A 58 -19.05 -18.49 -23.32
N GLU A 59 -17.94 -19.23 -23.26
CA GLU A 59 -17.53 -20.13 -24.35
C GLU A 59 -18.54 -21.26 -24.59
N ASN A 60 -19.24 -21.71 -23.54
CA ASN A 60 -20.09 -22.90 -23.58
C ASN A 60 -21.55 -22.64 -23.19
N LYS A 61 -21.86 -21.44 -22.68
CA LYS A 61 -23.20 -21.04 -22.24
C LYS A 61 -23.52 -19.64 -22.74
N SER A 62 -24.78 -19.38 -23.10
CA SER A 62 -25.21 -18.00 -23.33
C SER A 62 -25.30 -17.24 -22.01
N LYS A 63 -25.24 -15.90 -22.07
CA LYS A 63 -25.34 -15.03 -20.87
C LYS A 63 -26.57 -15.33 -20.01
N ASP A 64 -27.67 -15.75 -20.62
CA ASP A 64 -28.96 -16.00 -19.96
C ASP A 64 -28.99 -17.38 -19.27
N GLN A 65 -27.99 -18.22 -19.52
CA GLN A 65 -27.84 -19.56 -18.96
C GLN A 65 -26.80 -19.62 -17.83
N VAL A 66 -26.01 -18.55 -17.63
CA VAL A 66 -25.00 -18.48 -16.58
C VAL A 66 -25.67 -18.22 -15.24
N LYS A 67 -25.51 -19.16 -14.30
CA LYS A 67 -26.01 -19.02 -12.93
C LYS A 67 -24.89 -18.72 -11.94
N GLU A 68 -25.26 -18.31 -10.73
CA GLU A 68 -24.30 -18.06 -9.65
C GLU A 68 -23.46 -19.32 -9.32
N GLU A 69 -24.06 -20.52 -9.38
CA GLU A 69 -23.34 -21.76 -9.12
C GLU A 69 -22.28 -22.06 -10.18
N ASP A 70 -22.60 -21.76 -11.45
CA ASP A 70 -21.67 -21.91 -12.56
C ASP A 70 -20.47 -20.98 -12.41
N LEU A 71 -20.74 -19.73 -12.00
CA LEU A 71 -19.71 -18.72 -11.73
C LEU A 71 -18.80 -19.14 -10.59
N LYS A 72 -19.36 -19.63 -9.48
CA LYS A 72 -18.57 -20.16 -8.35
C LYS A 72 -17.69 -21.33 -8.78
N ALA A 73 -18.21 -22.25 -9.58
CA ALA A 73 -17.46 -23.40 -10.08
C ALA A 73 -16.31 -22.95 -11.01
N ALA A 74 -16.56 -22.02 -11.92
CA ALA A 74 -15.55 -21.49 -12.83
C ALA A 74 -14.45 -20.72 -12.09
N VAL A 75 -14.80 -19.91 -11.09
CA VAL A 75 -13.82 -19.23 -10.22
C VAL A 75 -12.96 -20.25 -9.48
N ALA A 76 -13.57 -21.31 -8.91
CA ALA A 76 -12.85 -22.36 -8.22
C ALA A 76 -11.87 -23.12 -9.15
N GLU A 77 -12.23 -23.27 -10.43
CA GLU A 77 -11.35 -23.88 -11.42
C GLU A 77 -10.16 -22.98 -11.79
N VAL A 78 -10.41 -21.68 -12.02
CA VAL A 78 -9.34 -20.69 -12.26
C VAL A 78 -8.35 -20.65 -11.10
N MET A 79 -8.82 -20.79 -9.86
CA MET A 79 -7.96 -20.82 -8.67
C MET A 79 -7.07 -22.08 -8.56
N LYS A 80 -7.38 -23.18 -9.25
CA LYS A 80 -6.53 -24.37 -9.29
C LYS A 80 -5.35 -24.21 -10.25
N ASP A 81 -5.49 -23.32 -11.23
CA ASP A 81 -4.43 -22.98 -12.18
C ASP A 81 -3.39 -22.08 -11.49
N LYS A 82 -2.42 -22.75 -10.86
CA LYS A 82 -1.35 -22.11 -10.09
C LYS A 82 -0.55 -21.11 -10.92
N GLU A 83 -0.32 -21.37 -12.20
CA GLU A 83 0.45 -20.47 -13.08
C GLU A 83 -0.32 -19.18 -13.32
N THR A 84 -1.61 -19.28 -13.61
CA THR A 84 -2.50 -18.12 -13.73
C THR A 84 -2.58 -17.35 -12.41
N VAL A 85 -2.73 -18.04 -11.29
CA VAL A 85 -2.78 -17.37 -9.97
C VAL A 85 -1.48 -16.61 -9.72
N GLN A 86 -0.32 -17.23 -9.99
CA GLN A 86 0.99 -16.58 -9.82
C GLN A 86 1.18 -15.38 -10.75
N SER A 87 0.74 -15.46 -12.01
CA SER A 87 0.88 -14.34 -12.96
C SER A 87 0.02 -13.15 -12.55
N ILE A 88 -1.20 -13.40 -12.07
CA ILE A 88 -2.09 -12.37 -11.54
C ILE A 88 -1.45 -11.65 -10.36
N PHE A 89 -0.84 -12.37 -9.41
CA PHE A 89 -0.12 -11.76 -8.29
C PHE A 89 1.10 -10.96 -8.74
N LYS A 90 1.84 -11.45 -9.74
CA LYS A 90 2.98 -10.73 -10.31
C LYS A 90 2.53 -9.41 -10.93
N THR A 91 1.49 -9.43 -11.77
CA THR A 91 0.94 -8.23 -12.41
C THR A 91 0.35 -7.26 -11.39
N ALA A 92 -0.35 -7.75 -10.37
CA ALA A 92 -0.85 -6.93 -9.27
C ALA A 92 0.30 -6.20 -8.54
N LYS A 93 1.43 -6.88 -8.31
CA LYS A 93 2.62 -6.29 -7.69
C LYS A 93 3.31 -5.26 -8.59
N GLU A 94 3.43 -5.55 -9.87
CA GLU A 94 4.01 -4.63 -10.87
C GLU A 94 3.18 -3.34 -10.97
N ASN A 95 1.85 -3.47 -11.11
CA ASN A 95 0.93 -2.33 -11.15
C ASN A 95 0.93 -1.52 -9.85
N TYR A 96 1.03 -2.18 -8.69
CA TYR A 96 1.21 -1.46 -7.42
C TYR A 96 2.53 -0.69 -7.40
N THR A 97 3.63 -1.28 -7.87
CA THR A 97 4.94 -0.61 -7.88
C THR A 97 4.93 0.63 -8.77
N GLU A 98 4.14 0.63 -9.85
CA GLU A 98 3.92 1.81 -10.70
C GLU A 98 3.02 2.85 -10.01
N ALA A 99 1.96 2.46 -9.32
CA ALA A 99 1.10 3.38 -8.56
C ALA A 99 1.80 3.98 -7.34
N ASP A 100 2.57 3.18 -6.60
CA ASP A 100 3.44 3.53 -5.47
C ASP A 100 4.75 4.19 -5.92
N SER A 101 4.96 4.29 -7.24
CA SER A 101 6.11 5.02 -7.78
C SER A 101 5.98 6.51 -7.57
N ASP A 102 4.78 7.05 -7.41
CA ASP A 102 4.51 8.48 -7.23
C ASP A 102 4.58 8.87 -5.74
N LEU A 103 5.37 9.89 -5.44
CA LEU A 103 5.55 10.44 -4.09
C LEU A 103 4.63 11.65 -3.82
N SER A 104 3.62 11.89 -4.65
CA SER A 104 2.70 13.03 -4.54
C SER A 104 2.01 13.13 -3.17
N ASP A 105 1.48 12.03 -2.64
CA ASP A 105 0.87 12.00 -1.30
C ASP A 105 1.90 12.33 -0.20
N LEU A 106 3.11 11.78 -0.30
CA LEU A 106 4.19 12.06 0.63
C LEU A 106 4.62 13.53 0.53
N ALA A 107 4.71 14.09 -0.67
CA ALA A 107 5.03 15.49 -0.87
C ALA A 107 4.00 16.41 -0.21
N GLN A 108 2.71 16.10 -0.37
CA GLN A 108 1.64 16.87 0.26
C GLN A 108 1.77 16.86 1.80
N GLU A 109 1.96 15.68 2.38
CA GLU A 109 2.05 15.54 3.83
C GLU A 109 3.34 16.15 4.42
N LEU A 110 4.47 16.08 3.68
CA LEU A 110 5.70 16.79 4.04
C LEU A 110 5.53 18.31 3.99
N GLY A 111 4.73 18.82 3.05
CA GLY A 111 4.36 20.23 2.99
C GLY A 111 3.59 20.69 4.23
N GLU A 112 2.66 19.86 4.71
CA GLU A 112 1.93 20.11 5.97
C GLU A 112 2.87 20.04 7.19
N LEU A 113 3.72 19.01 7.26
CA LEU A 113 4.69 18.85 8.33
C LEU A 113 5.63 20.05 8.43
N LYS A 114 6.16 20.52 7.28
CA LYS A 114 7.00 21.71 7.18
C LYS A 114 6.33 22.92 7.81
N LEU A 115 5.08 23.21 7.44
CA LEU A 115 4.34 24.38 7.95
C LEU A 115 4.16 24.29 9.47
N LYS A 116 3.73 23.13 9.99
CA LYS A 116 3.54 22.93 11.43
C LYS A 116 4.85 22.96 12.24
N MET A 117 5.95 22.47 11.66
CA MET A 117 7.29 22.57 12.27
C MET A 117 7.78 24.02 12.29
N GLN A 118 7.55 24.80 11.23
CA GLN A 118 7.93 26.21 11.15
C GLN A 118 7.34 27.06 12.27
N GLU A 119 6.10 26.78 12.68
CA GLU A 119 5.42 27.50 13.76
C GLU A 119 6.12 27.35 15.12
N ASN A 120 6.89 26.27 15.32
CA ASN A 120 7.47 25.90 16.61
C ASN A 120 9.00 25.88 16.61
N ALA A 121 9.65 26.11 15.47
CA ALA A 121 11.09 26.09 15.34
C ALA A 121 11.72 27.34 15.95
N VAL A 122 12.54 27.16 16.99
CA VAL A 122 13.24 28.25 17.69
C VAL A 122 14.74 28.03 17.77
N ALA A 123 15.18 26.77 17.79
CA ALA A 123 16.60 26.41 17.79
C ALA A 123 17.13 26.23 16.37
N SER A 124 18.43 26.47 16.16
CA SER A 124 19.08 26.29 14.84
C SER A 124 18.85 24.89 14.27
N GLU A 125 18.97 23.84 15.09
CA GLU A 125 18.74 22.46 14.66
C GLU A 125 17.30 22.21 14.19
N GLN A 126 16.32 22.88 14.79
CA GLN A 126 14.92 22.79 14.39
C GLN A 126 14.67 23.52 13.07
N ILE A 127 15.35 24.64 12.86
CA ILE A 127 15.31 25.39 11.59
C ILE A 127 15.94 24.54 10.48
N ASP A 128 17.08 23.90 10.74
CA ASP A 128 17.74 22.98 9.79
C ASP A 128 16.83 21.78 9.46
N ALA A 129 16.14 21.23 10.47
CA ALA A 129 15.18 20.15 10.26
C ALA A 129 14.00 20.57 9.37
N VAL A 130 13.46 21.79 9.57
CA VAL A 130 12.44 22.36 8.68
C VAL A 130 12.95 22.47 7.25
N GLU A 131 14.18 22.94 7.05
CA GLU A 131 14.77 23.07 5.72
C GLU A 131 14.91 21.70 5.05
N GLU A 132 15.41 20.69 5.76
CA GLU A 132 15.56 19.34 5.22
C GLU A 132 14.19 18.71 4.86
N ILE A 133 13.12 18.97 5.63
CA ILE A 133 11.75 18.56 5.25
C ILE A 133 11.27 19.29 3.99
N ALA A 134 11.51 20.59 3.85
CA ALA A 134 11.17 21.33 2.64
C ALA A 134 11.93 20.81 1.40
N LEU A 135 13.20 20.44 1.57
CA LEU A 135 14.02 19.83 0.52
C LEU A 135 13.53 18.40 0.18
N ALA A 136 13.05 17.65 1.17
CA ALA A 136 12.44 16.33 0.97
C ALA A 136 11.12 16.45 0.19
N GLU A 137 10.25 17.40 0.55
CA GLU A 137 9.00 17.73 -0.17
C GLU A 137 9.29 18.01 -1.65
N MET A 138 10.23 18.92 -1.95
CA MET A 138 10.57 19.26 -3.34
C MET A 138 11.14 18.07 -4.13
N ALA A 139 11.90 17.19 -3.47
CA ALA A 139 12.38 15.97 -4.09
C ALA A 139 11.24 14.98 -4.36
N ALA A 140 10.29 14.86 -3.42
CA ALA A 140 9.11 14.03 -3.55
C ALA A 140 8.20 14.51 -4.70
N GLN A 141 7.96 15.82 -4.82
CA GLN A 141 7.22 16.41 -5.95
C GLN A 141 7.85 16.10 -7.31
N ARG A 142 9.16 15.88 -7.37
CA ARG A 142 9.90 15.51 -8.58
C ARG A 142 10.04 13.99 -8.75
N ASN A 143 9.36 13.25 -7.89
CA ASN A 143 9.42 11.80 -7.79
C ASN A 143 10.83 11.22 -7.57
N ASP A 144 11.73 12.00 -6.96
CA ASP A 144 13.11 11.61 -6.69
C ASP A 144 13.22 10.89 -5.33
N LYS A 145 12.87 9.60 -5.32
CA LYS A 145 12.90 8.74 -4.11
C LYS A 145 14.24 8.81 -3.39
N ARG A 146 15.37 8.73 -4.11
CA ARG A 146 16.71 8.72 -3.49
C ARG A 146 17.01 10.04 -2.77
N LYS A 147 16.72 11.18 -3.40
CA LYS A 147 16.92 12.48 -2.74
C LYS A 147 15.94 12.67 -1.59
N THR A 148 14.68 12.28 -1.76
CA THR A 148 13.65 12.38 -0.71
C THR A 148 14.12 11.69 0.57
N PHE A 149 14.46 10.41 0.51
CA PHE A 149 14.88 9.66 1.71
C PHE A 149 16.23 10.12 2.28
N LYS A 150 17.13 10.63 1.44
CA LYS A 150 18.38 11.26 1.92
C LYS A 150 18.08 12.51 2.77
N ARG A 151 17.14 13.34 2.31
CA ARG A 151 16.72 14.57 3.01
C ARG A 151 15.95 14.25 4.30
N LEU A 152 15.03 13.29 4.24
CA LEU A 152 14.32 12.80 5.44
C LEU A 152 15.30 12.29 6.51
N LYS A 153 16.35 11.56 6.13
CA LYS A 153 17.39 11.11 7.06
C LYS A 153 18.12 12.28 7.72
N ASN A 154 18.38 13.36 6.98
CA ASN A 154 19.05 14.55 7.51
C ASN A 154 18.17 15.37 8.45
N SER A 155 16.83 15.32 8.30
CA SER A 155 15.89 16.11 9.12
C SER A 155 15.83 15.69 10.60
N GLY A 156 16.37 14.52 10.94
CA GLY A 156 16.61 14.11 12.33
C GLY A 156 15.35 13.71 13.12
N LYS A 157 15.56 13.48 14.42
CA LYS A 157 14.51 12.95 15.31
C LYS A 157 13.39 13.93 15.58
N TRP A 158 13.68 15.22 15.65
CA TRP A 158 12.66 16.23 15.94
C TRP A 158 11.59 16.32 14.85
N ALA A 159 11.98 16.11 13.57
CA ALA A 159 11.02 15.99 12.48
C ALA A 159 10.09 14.78 12.65
N LEU A 160 10.62 13.62 13.06
CA LEU A 160 9.82 12.43 13.36
C LEU A 160 8.86 12.67 14.54
N GLU A 161 9.35 13.22 15.64
CA GLU A 161 8.52 13.54 16.81
C GLU A 161 7.40 14.52 16.47
N SER A 162 7.67 15.48 15.59
CA SER A 162 6.68 16.44 15.08
C SER A 162 5.65 15.74 14.20
N ALA A 163 6.08 14.88 13.28
CA ALA A 163 5.18 14.12 12.41
C ALA A 163 4.23 13.23 13.23
N ASP A 164 4.73 12.53 14.25
CA ASP A 164 3.91 11.73 15.16
C ASP A 164 2.94 12.59 15.97
N ARG A 165 3.39 13.73 16.51
CA ARG A 165 2.55 14.66 17.28
C ARG A 165 1.37 15.20 16.46
N PHE A 166 1.60 15.43 15.17
CA PHE A 166 0.60 16.00 14.27
C PHE A 166 -0.19 14.95 13.49
N GLU A 167 -0.01 13.66 13.82
CA GLU A 167 -0.67 12.51 13.20
C GLU A 167 -0.47 12.44 11.67
N LEU A 168 0.68 12.93 11.21
CA LEU A 168 1.11 12.87 9.81
C LEU A 168 1.74 11.50 9.56
N ASN A 169 0.87 10.52 9.34
CA ASN A 169 1.20 9.11 9.26
C ASN A 169 2.22 8.79 8.15
N LEU A 170 2.00 9.23 6.90
CA LEU A 170 2.89 8.91 5.79
C LEU A 170 4.28 9.56 5.95
N ALA A 171 4.31 10.80 6.45
CA ALA A 171 5.55 11.50 6.76
C ALA A 171 6.31 10.81 7.90
N ALA A 172 5.62 10.49 9.00
CA ALA A 172 6.20 9.81 10.16
C ALA A 172 6.78 8.43 9.79
N ALA A 173 6.11 7.70 8.90
CA ALA A 173 6.59 6.42 8.38
C ALA A 173 7.89 6.53 7.59
N SER A 174 7.90 7.49 6.67
CA SER A 174 9.01 7.70 5.76
C SER A 174 10.23 8.19 6.53
N LEU A 175 10.03 8.99 7.58
CA LEU A 175 11.05 9.40 8.54
C LEU A 175 11.60 8.21 9.34
N ARG A 176 10.74 7.34 9.89
CA ARG A 176 11.19 6.10 10.58
C ARG A 176 12.08 5.25 9.68
N MET A 177 11.62 4.99 8.46
CA MET A 177 12.39 4.23 7.46
C MET A 177 13.73 4.90 7.14
N ALA A 178 13.76 6.21 6.94
CA ALA A 178 14.99 6.95 6.66
C ALA A 178 15.98 6.97 7.83
N LEU A 179 15.48 6.96 9.06
CA LEU A 179 16.26 6.96 10.30
C LEU A 179 16.65 5.54 10.78
N GLY A 180 16.10 4.50 10.14
CA GLY A 180 16.37 3.10 10.48
C GLY A 180 15.67 2.63 11.75
N GLN A 181 14.46 3.13 12.00
CA GLN A 181 13.59 2.79 13.14
C GLN A 181 12.31 2.08 12.72
#